data_AF-A0A7W1FR53-F1
#
_entry.id   AF-A0A7W1FR53-F1
#
_cell.length_a   1.000
_cell.length_b   1.000
_cell.length_c   1.000
_cell.angle_alpha   90.00
_cell.angle_beta   90.00
_cell.angle_gamma   90.00
#
_symmetry.space_group_name_H-M   'P 1'
#
loop_
_entity.id
_entity.type
_entity.pdbx_description
1 polymer ?
#
loop_
_entity_poly.entity_id
_entity_poly.type
_entity_poly.pdbx_seq_one_letter_code
_entity_poly.pdbx_strand_id
1 'polypeptide(L)' 'MIRVSMEVREEAALSRATVQAESIREAVSITRERYPGRDVRIIFPIDAEDFFIESPAEGNGSARLSV' A
#
# COMPACT_ATOMS: atom_id res chain seq x y z
N MET A 1 7.66 -0.19 -4.88
CA MET A 1 6.32 0.11 -4.35
C MET A 1 6.02 -0.70 -3.11
N ILE A 2 5.21 -0.14 -2.21
CA ILE A 2 4.72 -0.77 -0.98
C ILE A 2 3.19 -0.80 -0.96
N ARG A 3 2.60 -1.69 -0.16
CA ARG A 3 1.15 -1.74 0.12
C ARG A 3 0.86 -1.34 1.57
N VAL A 4 0.05 -0.31 1.76
CA VAL A 4 -0.30 0.23 3.08
C VAL A 4 -1.78 -0.03 3.37
N SER A 5 -2.06 -0.66 4.52
CA SER A 5 -3.42 -0.76 5.06
C SER A 5 -3.81 0.52 5.79
N MET A 6 -4.95 1.08 5.43
CA MET A 6 -5.44 2.36 5.92
C MET A 6 -6.84 2.22 6.48
N GLU A 7 -7.09 2.89 7.59
CA GLU A 7 -8.41 3.07 8.17
C GLU A 7 -8.90 4.46 7.79
N VAL A 8 -10.13 4.53 7.27
CA VAL A 8 -10.85 5.76 7.00
C VAL A 8 -12.05 5.79 7.93
N ARG A 9 -12.09 6.79 8.81
CA ARG A 9 -13.18 6.96 9.77
C ARG A 9 -14.14 8.03 9.28
N GLU A 10 -15.42 7.72 9.32
CA GLU A 10 -16.52 8.65 9.05
C GLU A 10 -17.57 8.45 10.13
N GLU A 11 -17.66 9.41 11.05
CA GLU A 11 -18.61 9.37 12.18
C GLU A 11 -18.54 8.04 12.96
N ALA A 12 -19.55 7.18 12.79
CA ALA A 12 -19.64 5.86 13.42
C ALA A 12 -19.15 4.70 12.52
N ALA A 13 -18.81 4.97 11.26
CA ALA A 13 -18.35 3.98 10.29
C ALA A 13 -16.82 3.94 10.19
N LEU A 14 -16.28 2.72 10.18
CA LEU A 14 -14.87 2.44 9.95
C LEU A 14 -14.73 1.64 8.66
N SER A 15 -13.98 2.17 7.70
CA SER A 15 -13.67 1.51 6.43
C SER A 15 -12.19 1.24 6.31
N ARG A 16 -11.82 0.12 5.70
CA ARG A 16 -10.42 -0.23 5.40
C ARG A 16 -10.13 -0.06 3.92
N ALA A 17 -9.01 0.56 3.59
CA ALA A 17 -8.49 0.69 2.24
C ALA A 17 -7.06 0.16 2.18
N THR A 18 -6.71 -0.50 1.07
CA THR A 18 -5.33 -0.89 0.78
C THR A 18 -4.81 -0.02 -0.35
N VAL A 19 -3.68 0.66 -0.12
CA VAL A 19 -3.11 1.62 -1.07
C VAL A 19 -1.71 1.18 -1.45
N GLN A 20 -1.47 1.08 -2.76
CA GLN A 20 -0.15 0.89 -3.32
C GLN A 20 0.47 2.25 -3.62
N ALA A 21 1.69 2.49 -3.13
CA ALA A 21 2.39 3.74 -3.30
C ALA A 21 3.91 3.55 -3.24
N GLU A 22 4.66 4.57 -3.62
CA GLU A 22 6.12 4.61 -3.52
C GLU A 22 6.59 4.74 -2.05
N SER A 23 5.75 5.34 -1.20
CA SER A 23 6.05 5.52 0.23
C SER A 23 4.79 5.60 1.08
N ILE A 24 4.95 5.46 2.40
CA ILE A 24 3.84 5.62 3.35
C ILE A 24 3.27 7.04 3.28
N ARG A 25 4.14 8.05 3.12
CA ARG A 25 3.71 9.46 2.98
C ARG A 25 2.82 9.63 1.75
N GLU A 26 3.20 9.02 0.63
CA GLU A 26 2.43 9.07 -0.60
C GLU A 26 1.10 8.32 -0.47
N ALA A 27 1.08 7.13 0.15
CA ALA A 27 -0.17 6.41 0.44
C ALA A 27 -1.14 7.23 1.30
N VAL A 28 -0.62 7.98 2.28
CA VAL A 28 -1.42 8.90 3.09
C VAL A 28 -1.97 10.06 2.26
N SER A 29 -1.18 10.64 1.35
CA SER A 29 -1.64 11.70 0.46
C SER A 29 -2.79 11.21 -0.41
N ILE A 30 -2.58 10.11 -1.14
CA ILE A 30 -3.58 9.50 -2.03
C ILE A 30 -4.90 9.26 -1.29
N THR A 31 -4.84 8.77 -0.06
CA THR A 31 -6.04 8.45 0.74
C THR A 31 -6.75 9.70 1.20
N ARG A 32 -6.03 10.75 1.62
CA ARG A 32 -6.65 12.03 2.00
C ARG A 32 -7.29 12.74 0.82
N GLU A 33 -6.68 12.65 -0.36
CA GLU A 33 -7.24 13.19 -1.60
C GLU A 33 -8.53 12.46 -1.98
N ARG A 34 -8.59 11.14 -1.80
CA ARG A 34 -9.80 10.33 -2.04
C ARG A 34 -10.89 10.55 -0.97
N TYR A 35 -10.52 10.84 0.26
CA TYR A 35 -11.42 10.96 1.41
C TYR A 35 -11.26 12.32 2.12
N PRO A 36 -11.64 13.42 1.46
CA PRO A 36 -11.46 14.76 2.02
C PRO A 36 -12.28 14.94 3.30
N GLY A 37 -11.66 15.53 4.32
CA GLY A 37 -12.30 15.80 5.62
C GLY A 37 -12.49 14.58 6.52
N ARG A 38 -12.09 13.37 6.08
CA ARG A 38 -12.16 12.15 6.90
C ARG A 38 -10.88 11.95 7.72
N ASP A 39 -11.01 11.31 8.88
CA ASP A 39 -9.85 10.91 9.67
C ASP A 39 -9.23 9.66 9.04
N VAL A 40 -7.95 9.76 8.69
CA VAL A 40 -7.21 8.71 7.97
C VAL A 40 -6.04 8.25 8.84
N ARG A 41 -6.01 6.95 9.14
CA ARG A 41 -4.98 6.32 9.98
C ARG A 41 -4.33 5.15 9.28
N ILE A 42 -3.07 4.90 9.60
CA ILE A 42 -2.36 3.71 9.16
C ILE A 42 -2.66 2.58 10.15
N ILE A 43 -2.94 1.38 9.65
CA ILE A 43 -3.13 0.19 10.47
C ILE A 43 -1.84 -0.64 10.45
N PHE A 44 -1.32 -0.99 11.63
CA PHE A 44 -0.20 -1.93 11.85
C PHE A 44 -0.72 -3.20 12.55
N PRO A 45 -0.10 -4.39 12.39
CA PRO A 45 1.12 -4.67 11.64
C PRO A 45 0.83 -4.86 10.15
N ILE A 46 1.83 -4.62 9.33
CA ILE A 46 1.73 -4.96 7.92
C ILE A 46 2.13 -6.42 7.83
N ASP A 47 1.25 -7.30 7.33
CA ASP A 47 1.66 -8.63 6.90
C ASP A 47 2.92 -8.50 6.04
N ALA A 48 4.03 -9.06 6.52
CA ALA A 48 5.35 -8.83 5.92
C ALA A 48 5.44 -9.37 4.48
N GLU A 49 4.60 -10.37 4.16
CA GLU A 49 4.48 -10.97 2.83
C GLU A 49 3.74 -10.06 1.83
N ASP A 50 2.89 -9.13 2.30
CA ASP A 50 2.09 -8.22 1.46
C ASP A 50 2.62 -6.77 1.42
N PHE A 51 3.57 -6.41 2.29
CA PHE A 51 4.06 -5.02 2.39
C PHE A 51 4.91 -4.62 1.18
N PHE A 52 5.77 -5.52 0.74
CA PHE A 52 6.67 -5.31 -0.38
C PHE A 52 6.05 -5.92 -1.63
N ILE A 53 5.88 -5.09 -2.65
CA ILE A 53 5.38 -5.55 -3.94
C ILE A 53 6.61 -5.91 -4.76
N GLU A 54 6.72 -7.17 -5.18
CA GLU A 54 7.69 -7.57 -6.18
C GLU A 54 7.41 -6.75 -7.45
N SER A 55 8.40 -6.01 -7.93
CA SER A 55 8.29 -5.29 -9.19
C SER A 55 7.86 -6.28 -10.26
N PRO A 56 6.92 -5.95 -11.17
CA PRO A 56 6.67 -6.81 -12.32
C PRO A 56 8.00 -7.00 -13.01
N ALA A 57 8.45 -8.26 -13.09
CA ALA A 57 9.70 -8.59 -13.74
C ALA A 57 9.64 -7.96 -15.14
N GLU A 58 10.46 -6.93 -15.37
CA GLU A 58 10.80 -6.55 -16.72
C GLU A 58 11.42 -7.81 -17.32
N GLY A 59 10.65 -8.55 -18.14
CA GLY A 59 11.28 -9.33 -19.19
C GLY A 59 12.26 -8.35 -19.84
N ASN A 60 13.56 -8.61 -19.89
CA ASN A 60 14.17 -9.74 -20.57
C ASN A 60 15.62 -9.82 -20.10
N GLY A 61 16.12 -11.02 -19.77
CA GLY A 61 17.54 -11.19 -19.50
C GLY A 61 17.85 -12.52 -18.83
N SER A 62 17.90 -13.58 -19.63
CA SER A 62 18.39 -14.92 -19.30
C SER A 62 19.44 -14.95 -18.17
N ALA A 63 19.03 -15.37 -16.98
CA ALA A 63 19.94 -16.04 -16.05
C ALA A 63 19.65 -17.54 -16.16
N ARG A 64 20.40 -18.23 -17.02
CA ARG A 64 20.58 -19.68 -16.88
C ARG A 64 21.18 -19.91 -15.50
N LEU A 65 20.40 -20.44 -14.56
CA LEU A 65 21.00 -21.19 -13.46
C LEU A 65 21.49 -22.51 -14.07
N SER A 66 22.79 -22.57 -14.35
CA SER A 66 23.49 -23.84 -14.44
C SER A 66 23.70 -24.33 -13.00
N VAL A 67 23.14 -25.50 -12.69
CA VAL A 67 23.53 -26.33 -11.54
C VAL A 67 24.64 -27.28 -11.97
#